data_AF-A0A9E3EV08-F1
#
_entry.id   AF-A0A9E3EV08-F1
#
_cell.length_a   1.000
_cell.length_b   1.000
_cell.length_c   1.000
_cell.angle_alpha   90.00
_cell.angle_beta   90.00
_cell.angle_gamma   90.00
#
_symmetry.space_group_name_H-M   'P 1'
#
loop_
_entity.id
_entity.type
_entity.pdbx_description
1 polymer ?
#
loop_
_entity_poly.entity_id
_entity_poly.type
_entity_poly.pdbx_seq_one_letter_code
_entity_poly.pdbx_strand_id
1 'polypeptide(L)'
;DVIAIAHAARDWAIAHPASWALLYGSPVPGYHAPAERTVGPGTRVVSALFDAIAAGIATGDIMLTRSLARQPMSSDFERLRQEFGFPGDDPVVAKCFVIFAGVVGAISLEVFGQYGTDTLSDPEAVFDTQVRLLVGMLTQR
;
A
#
# COMPACT_ATOMS: atom_id res chain seq x y z
N ASP A 1 -2.51 -12.77 2.78
CA ASP A 1 -1.80 -11.77 3.61
C ASP A 1 -2.11 -10.32 3.25
N VAL A 2 -2.03 -9.89 1.98
CA VAL A 2 -2.32 -8.49 1.59
C VAL A 2 -3.65 -7.97 2.13
N ILE A 3 -4.73 -8.76 2.01
CA ILE A 3 -6.07 -8.40 2.54
C ILE A 3 -6.02 -8.17 4.06
N ALA A 4 -5.40 -9.08 4.81
CA ALA A 4 -5.30 -8.98 6.26
C ALA A 4 -4.46 -7.77 6.71
N ILE A 5 -3.37 -7.46 5.99
CA ILE A 5 -2.53 -6.27 6.27
C ILE A 5 -3.34 -4.99 6.05
N ALA A 6 -4.11 -4.91 4.97
CA ALA A 6 -4.93 -3.74 4.66
C ALA A 6 -6.03 -3.51 5.71
N HIS A 7 -6.72 -4.58 6.14
CA HIS A 7 -7.71 -4.52 7.21
C HIS A 7 -7.08 -4.11 8.54
N ALA A 8 -5.95 -4.70 8.92
CA ALA A 8 -5.25 -4.30 10.14
C ALA A 8 -4.82 -2.82 10.12
N ALA A 9 -4.38 -2.30 8.97
CA ALA A 9 -4.06 -0.90 8.81
C ALA A 9 -5.30 0.00 8.95
N ARG A 10 -6.44 -0.40 8.36
CA ARG A 10 -7.72 0.30 8.51
C ARG A 10 -8.17 0.32 9.96
N ASP A 11 -8.22 -0.83 10.62
CA ASP A 11 -8.67 -0.95 12.01
C ASP A 11 -7.86 -0.06 12.95
N TRP A 12 -6.53 -0.04 12.76
CA TRP A 12 -5.65 0.85 13.50
C TRP A 12 -5.95 2.33 13.21
N ALA A 13 -6.17 2.70 11.94
CA ALA A 13 -6.43 4.07 11.55
C ALA A 13 -7.76 4.61 12.11
N ILE A 14 -8.80 3.77 12.15
CA ILE A 14 -10.10 4.09 12.75
C ILE A 14 -9.98 4.22 14.27
N ALA A 15 -9.21 3.35 14.92
CA ALA A 15 -8.95 3.44 16.36
C ALA A 15 -8.06 4.64 16.75
N HIS A 16 -7.18 5.09 15.84
CA HIS A 16 -6.18 6.12 16.08
C HIS A 16 -6.16 7.21 15.00
N PRO A 17 -7.27 7.95 14.77
CA PRO A 17 -7.42 8.85 13.63
C PRO A 17 -6.42 10.02 13.66
N ALA A 18 -6.07 10.53 14.85
CA ALA A 18 -5.05 11.58 14.99
C ALA A 18 -3.64 11.08 14.62
N SER A 19 -3.31 9.84 14.95
CA SER A 19 -2.04 9.22 14.56
C SER A 19 -1.99 8.93 13.07
N TRP A 20 -3.10 8.47 12.48
CA TRP A 20 -3.23 8.35 11.03
C TRP A 20 -3.03 9.70 10.33
N ALA A 21 -3.66 10.77 10.83
CA ALA A 21 -3.50 12.12 10.31
C ALA A 21 -2.05 12.62 10.37
N LEU A 22 -1.32 12.28 11.44
CA LEU A 22 0.10 12.62 11.56
C LEU A 22 0.98 11.92 10.51
N LEU A 23 0.62 10.67 10.14
CA LEU A 23 1.40 9.86 9.21
C LEU A 23 1.05 10.13 7.73
N TYR A 24 -0.23 10.28 7.42
CA TYR A 24 -0.74 10.32 6.04
C TYR A 24 -1.62 11.54 5.72
N GLY A 25 -1.79 12.45 6.69
CA GLY A 25 -2.54 13.68 6.52
C GLY A 25 -1.68 14.84 6.00
N SER A 26 -2.14 16.07 6.25
CA SER A 26 -1.42 17.27 5.85
C SER A 26 -0.05 17.36 6.55
N PRO A 27 1.02 17.74 5.82
CA PRO A 27 2.32 17.98 6.44
C PRO A 27 2.25 19.04 7.54
N VAL A 28 3.04 18.87 8.60
CA VAL A 28 3.16 19.85 9.68
C VAL A 28 4.05 21.02 9.20
N PRO A 29 3.53 22.26 9.12
CA PRO A 29 4.31 23.40 8.61
C PRO A 29 5.61 23.62 9.39
N GLY A 30 6.72 23.73 8.67
CA GLY A 30 8.06 23.95 9.26
C GLY A 30 8.71 22.72 9.88
N TYR A 31 8.02 21.58 9.94
CA TYR A 31 8.57 20.33 10.48
C TYR A 31 9.00 19.38 9.36
N HIS A 32 10.22 18.85 9.49
CA HIS A 32 10.73 17.77 8.65
C HIS A 32 11.14 16.62 9.55
N ALA A 33 10.59 15.43 9.29
CA ALA A 33 10.91 14.25 10.07
C ALA A 33 12.37 13.82 9.83
N PRO A 34 13.17 13.58 10.89
CA PRO A 34 14.55 13.10 10.73
C PRO A 34 14.55 11.67 10.19
N ALA A 35 15.08 11.50 8.98
CA ALA A 35 15.00 10.24 8.22
C ALA A 35 15.61 9.05 8.97
N GLU A 36 16.70 9.28 9.71
CA GLU A 36 17.42 8.25 10.47
C GLU A 36 16.55 7.61 11.57
N ARG A 37 15.46 8.30 11.97
CA ARG A 37 14.53 7.84 13.01
C ARG A 37 13.20 7.38 12.46
N THR A 38 12.78 7.88 11.30
CA THR A 38 11.42 7.67 10.79
C THR A 38 11.33 6.74 9.60
N VAL A 39 12.40 6.58 8.80
CA VAL A 39 12.38 5.69 7.63
C VAL A 39 12.15 4.24 8.04
N GLY A 40 12.96 3.71 8.96
CA GLY A 40 12.87 2.30 9.37
C GLY A 40 11.47 1.90 9.88
N PRO A 41 10.88 2.63 10.85
CA PRO A 41 9.50 2.38 11.27
C PRO A 41 8.47 2.64 10.16
N GLY A 42 8.67 3.69 9.36
CA GLY A 42 7.75 4.13 8.32
C GLY A 42 7.62 3.16 7.15
N THR A 43 8.63 2.34 6.88
CA THR A 43 8.62 1.35 5.79
C THR A 43 8.11 -0.03 6.21
N ARG A 44 7.76 -0.26 7.48
CA ARG A 44 7.35 -1.60 7.97
C ARG A 44 6.10 -2.14 7.29
N VAL A 45 5.08 -1.30 7.07
CA VAL A 45 3.84 -1.71 6.39
C VAL A 45 4.10 -2.00 4.91
N VAL A 46 4.93 -1.18 4.26
CA VAL A 46 5.35 -1.37 2.87
C VAL A 46 6.15 -2.67 2.73
N SER A 47 7.06 -2.95 3.67
CA SER A 47 7.85 -4.18 3.71
C SER A 47 6.93 -5.40 3.84
N ALA A 48 5.96 -5.37 4.76
CA ALA A 48 4.99 -6.45 4.93
C ALA A 48 4.13 -6.69 3.66
N LEU A 49 3.78 -5.62 2.93
CA LEU A 49 3.10 -5.75 1.64
C LEU A 49 4.00 -6.41 0.59
N PHE A 50 5.27 -6.03 0.50
CA PHE A 50 6.23 -6.68 -0.40
C PHE A 50 6.41 -8.16 -0.06
N ASP A 51 6.55 -8.52 1.21
CA ASP A 51 6.67 -9.91 1.66
C ASP A 51 5.44 -10.74 1.27
N ALA A 52 4.24 -10.21 1.52
CA ALA A 52 2.99 -10.87 1.17
C ALA A 52 2.84 -11.09 -0.35
N ILE A 53 3.28 -10.13 -1.16
CA ILE A 53 3.25 -10.23 -2.63
C ILE A 53 4.35 -11.19 -3.11
N ALA A 54 5.54 -11.18 -2.50
CA ALA A 54 6.62 -12.10 -2.80
C ALA A 54 6.22 -13.57 -2.55
N ALA A 55 5.44 -13.83 -1.51
CA ALA A 55 4.86 -15.15 -1.27
C ALA A 55 3.94 -15.59 -2.43
N GLY A 56 3.09 -14.70 -2.95
CA GLY A 56 2.25 -14.97 -4.11
C GLY A 56 3.02 -15.20 -5.41
N ILE A 57 4.20 -14.58 -5.57
CA ILE A 57 5.12 -14.87 -6.68
C ILE A 57 5.69 -16.28 -6.50
N ALA A 58 6.14 -16.63 -5.29
CA ALA A 58 6.76 -17.91 -4.99
C ALA A 58 5.79 -19.11 -5.16
N THR A 59 4.51 -18.93 -4.87
CA THR A 59 3.46 -19.95 -5.09
C THR A 59 2.99 -20.04 -6.54
N GLY A 60 3.34 -19.06 -7.37
CA GLY A 60 2.91 -18.99 -8.77
C GLY A 60 1.51 -18.39 -8.98
N ASP A 61 0.93 -17.78 -7.94
CA ASP A 61 -0.34 -17.04 -8.07
C ASP A 61 -0.14 -15.70 -8.81
N ILE A 62 1.06 -15.12 -8.69
CA ILE A 62 1.47 -13.89 -9.37
C ILE A 62 2.50 -14.22 -10.44
N MET A 63 2.13 -14.02 -11.71
CA MET A 63 3.00 -14.30 -12.84
C MET A 63 3.86 -13.10 -13.20
N LEU A 64 5.17 -13.33 -13.31
CA LEU A 64 6.11 -12.34 -13.79
C LEU A 64 6.13 -12.35 -15.32
N THR A 65 5.94 -11.18 -15.91
CA THR A 65 5.99 -10.96 -17.36
C THR A 65 7.41 -10.64 -17.85
N ARG A 66 8.27 -10.16 -16.94
CA ARG A 66 9.62 -9.66 -17.20
C ARG A 66 9.65 -8.51 -18.22
N SER A 67 8.54 -7.79 -18.36
CA SER A 67 8.50 -6.54 -19.12
C SER A 67 9.15 -5.41 -18.33
N LEU A 68 9.74 -4.44 -19.03
CA LEU A 68 10.35 -3.27 -18.42
C LEU A 68 9.39 -2.08 -18.50
N ALA A 69 9.34 -1.33 -17.41
CA ALA A 69 8.75 -0.01 -17.38
C ALA A 69 9.53 0.97 -18.28
N ARG A 70 8.90 2.11 -18.62
CA ARG A 70 9.63 3.21 -19.27
C ARG A 70 10.64 3.80 -18.30
N GLN A 71 11.79 4.24 -18.80
CA GLN A 71 12.74 5.00 -17.98
C GLN A 71 12.18 6.38 -17.58
N PRO A 72 12.53 6.91 -16.39
CA PRO A 72 13.47 6.35 -15.40
C PRO A 72 12.85 5.29 -14.45
N MET A 73 11.55 5.01 -14.56
CA MET A 73 10.81 4.18 -13.62
C MET A 73 11.39 2.76 -13.48
N SER A 74 11.87 2.16 -14.56
CA SER A 74 12.51 0.83 -14.50
C SER A 74 13.77 0.84 -13.62
N SER A 75 14.60 1.89 -13.72
CA SER A 75 15.79 2.04 -12.86
C SER A 75 15.41 2.29 -11.39
N ASP A 76 14.32 3.02 -11.14
CA ASP A 76 13.81 3.25 -9.79
C ASP A 76 13.25 1.97 -9.16
N PHE A 77 12.52 1.17 -9.94
CA PHE A 77 11.98 -0.12 -9.53
C PHE A 77 13.08 -1.13 -9.23
N GLU A 78 14.16 -1.13 -9.99
CA GLU A 78 15.33 -1.95 -9.69
C GLU A 78 15.94 -1.63 -8.33
N ARG A 79 16.10 -0.34 -8.00
CA ARG A 79 16.60 0.08 -6.68
C ARG A 79 15.67 -0.37 -5.55
N LEU A 80 14.36 -0.22 -5.73
CA LEU A 80 13.37 -0.68 -4.75
C LEU A 80 13.42 -2.19 -4.55
N ARG A 81 13.55 -2.97 -5.63
CA ARG A 81 13.71 -4.43 -5.52
C ARG A 81 14.93 -4.81 -4.71
N GLN A 82 16.05 -4.14 -4.94
CA GLN A 82 17.29 -4.39 -4.20
C GLN A 82 17.16 -4.00 -2.72
N GLU A 83 16.55 -2.84 -2.43
CA GLU A 83 16.34 -2.35 -1.06
C GLU A 83 15.46 -3.29 -0.24
N PHE A 84 14.37 -3.79 -0.82
CA PHE A 84 13.40 -4.64 -0.14
C PHE A 84 13.63 -6.15 -0.35
N GLY A 85 14.64 -6.56 -1.13
CA GLY A 85 14.84 -7.96 -1.51
C GLY A 85 13.66 -8.56 -2.29
N PHE A 86 12.92 -7.73 -3.04
CA PHE A 86 11.65 -8.09 -3.64
C PHE A 86 11.83 -8.78 -5.01
N PRO A 87 11.30 -10.00 -5.24
CA PRO A 87 11.55 -10.78 -6.45
C PRO A 87 10.63 -10.45 -7.64
N GLY A 88 9.82 -9.40 -7.56
CA GLY A 88 8.88 -9.03 -8.64
C GLY A 88 9.55 -8.41 -9.88
N ASP A 89 8.79 -8.24 -10.95
CA ASP A 89 9.21 -7.48 -12.14
C ASP A 89 8.62 -6.05 -12.13
N ASP A 90 8.92 -5.24 -13.14
CA ASP A 90 8.50 -3.82 -13.16
C ASP A 90 6.97 -3.66 -13.06
N PRO A 91 6.14 -4.42 -13.79
CA PRO A 91 4.70 -4.39 -13.62
C PRO A 91 4.24 -4.72 -12.20
N VAL A 92 4.83 -5.71 -11.54
CA VAL A 92 4.45 -6.05 -10.17
C VAL A 92 4.81 -4.92 -9.21
N VAL A 93 5.99 -4.29 -9.35
CA VAL A 93 6.35 -3.12 -8.54
C VAL A 93 5.36 -1.97 -8.77
N ALA A 94 4.97 -1.69 -10.02
CA ALA A 94 3.94 -0.70 -10.32
C ALA A 94 2.60 -1.04 -9.65
N LYS A 95 2.18 -2.31 -9.68
CA LYS A 95 0.96 -2.78 -8.98
C LYS A 95 1.08 -2.60 -7.46
N CYS A 96 2.26 -2.79 -6.86
CA CYS A 96 2.50 -2.53 -5.43
C CYS A 96 2.24 -1.06 -5.09
N PHE A 97 2.69 -0.11 -5.92
CA PHE A 97 2.38 1.31 -5.75
C PHE A 97 0.87 1.58 -5.80
N VAL A 98 0.16 0.98 -6.76
CA VAL A 98 -1.31 1.13 -6.88
C VAL A 98 -2.01 0.58 -5.63
N ILE A 99 -1.61 -0.60 -5.15
CA ILE A 99 -2.19 -1.20 -3.95
C ILE A 99 -1.96 -0.31 -2.73
N PHE A 100 -0.72 0.13 -2.51
CA PHE A 100 -0.39 0.98 -1.37
C PHE A 100 -1.16 2.31 -1.41
N ALA A 101 -1.18 2.98 -2.56
CA ALA A 101 -1.91 4.23 -2.74
C ALA A 101 -3.43 4.04 -2.58
N GLY A 102 -3.99 2.94 -3.10
CA GLY A 102 -5.41 2.61 -2.98
C GLY A 102 -5.83 2.36 -1.53
N VAL A 103 -5.03 1.59 -0.79
CA VAL A 103 -5.28 1.29 0.63
C VAL A 103 -5.18 2.58 1.47
N VAL A 104 -4.07 3.32 1.37
CA VAL A 104 -3.89 4.58 2.13
C VAL A 104 -4.97 5.60 1.77
N GLY A 105 -5.33 5.70 0.47
CA GLY A 105 -6.37 6.58 -0.02
C GLY A 105 -7.74 6.24 0.54
N ALA A 106 -8.16 4.98 0.46
CA ALA A 106 -9.46 4.54 0.97
C ALA A 106 -9.59 4.77 2.49
N ILE A 107 -8.57 4.38 3.26
CA ILE A 107 -8.54 4.62 4.71
C ILE A 107 -8.61 6.13 4.99
N SER A 108 -7.84 6.95 4.29
CA SER A 108 -7.81 8.40 4.52
C SER A 108 -9.14 9.07 4.19
N LEU A 109 -9.83 8.64 3.12
CA LEU A 109 -11.15 9.16 2.78
C LEU A 109 -12.17 8.87 3.89
N GLU A 110 -12.11 7.68 4.49
CA GLU A 110 -12.96 7.30 5.62
C GLU A 110 -12.58 8.09 6.88
N VAL A 111 -11.32 8.01 7.31
CA VAL A 111 -10.82 8.62 8.56
C VAL A 111 -11.00 10.14 8.57
N PHE A 112 -10.82 10.81 7.42
CA PHE A 112 -10.99 12.26 7.31
C PHE A 112 -12.44 12.67 6.98
N GLY A 113 -13.40 11.75 7.03
CA GLY A 113 -14.82 12.03 6.90
C GLY A 113 -15.28 12.43 5.49
N GLN A 114 -14.51 12.12 4.45
CA GLN A 114 -14.84 12.49 3.06
C GLN A 114 -16.06 11.76 2.51
N TYR A 115 -16.39 10.58 3.05
CA TYR A 115 -17.63 9.88 2.70
C TYR A 115 -18.88 10.51 3.34
N GLY A 116 -18.74 11.27 4.44
CA GLY A 116 -19.88 11.71 5.24
C GLY A 116 -20.55 10.55 6.01
N THR A 117 -21.56 10.86 6.81
CA THR A 117 -22.22 9.87 7.71
C THR A 117 -23.23 8.96 7.00
N ASP A 118 -23.79 9.40 5.88
CA ASP A 118 -24.98 8.77 5.30
C ASP A 118 -24.71 8.11 3.93
N THR A 119 -23.52 8.31 3.36
CA THR A 119 -23.19 7.78 2.03
C THR A 119 -23.00 6.27 2.03
N LEU A 120 -22.33 5.74 3.06
CA LEU A 120 -21.99 4.31 3.18
C LEU A 120 -22.56 3.75 4.47
N SER A 121 -23.48 2.79 4.38
CA SER A 121 -24.00 2.08 5.56
C SER A 121 -23.00 1.09 6.15
N ASP A 122 -22.01 0.66 5.35
CA ASP A 122 -20.93 -0.25 5.76
C ASP A 122 -19.63 0.11 5.00
N PRO A 123 -18.83 1.07 5.53
CA PRO A 123 -17.54 1.44 4.95
C PRO A 123 -16.54 0.28 4.90
N GLU A 124 -16.63 -0.68 5.83
CA GLU A 124 -15.73 -1.83 5.91
C GLU A 124 -15.94 -2.79 4.76
N ALA A 125 -17.20 -3.09 4.40
CA ALA A 125 -17.52 -3.93 3.25
C ALA A 125 -17.05 -3.31 1.92
N VAL A 126 -17.16 -1.98 1.80
CA VAL A 126 -16.63 -1.26 0.63
C VAL A 126 -15.11 -1.36 0.59
N PHE A 127 -14.44 -1.15 1.72
CA PHE A 127 -12.98 -1.29 1.82
C PHE A 127 -12.52 -2.71 1.47
N ASP A 128 -13.15 -3.76 2.01
CA ASP A 128 -12.83 -5.15 1.68
C ASP A 128 -12.96 -5.41 0.17
N THR A 129 -14.03 -4.90 -0.44
CA THR A 129 -14.25 -5.00 -1.89
C THR A 129 -13.14 -4.30 -2.67
N GLN A 130 -12.75 -3.08 -2.28
CA GLN A 130 -11.65 -2.35 -2.91
C GLN A 130 -10.33 -3.13 -2.80
N VAL A 131 -10.00 -3.65 -1.62
CA VAL A 131 -8.77 -4.42 -1.41
C VAL A 131 -8.77 -5.70 -2.24
N ARG A 132 -9.89 -6.41 -2.36
CA ARG A 132 -10.00 -7.58 -3.24
C ARG A 132 -9.81 -7.23 -4.71
N LEU A 133 -10.36 -6.12 -5.18
CA LEU A 133 -10.11 -5.64 -6.55
C LEU A 133 -8.63 -5.34 -6.76
N LEU A 134 -8.00 -4.65 -5.80
CA LEU A 134 -6.58 -4.33 -5.83
C LEU A 134 -5.70 -5.60 -5.89
N VAL A 135 -6.01 -6.60 -5.07
CA VAL A 135 -5.32 -7.91 -5.09
C VAL A 135 -5.57 -8.64 -6.41
N GLY A 136 -6.79 -8.59 -6.94
CA GLY A 136 -7.13 -9.19 -8.23
C GLY A 136 -6.26 -8.68 -9.39
N MET A 137 -5.79 -7.43 -9.34
CA MET A 137 -4.87 -6.89 -10.35
C MET A 137 -3.51 -7.61 -10.36
N LEU A 138 -3.06 -8.20 -9.24
CA LEU A 138 -1.80 -8.95 -9.18
C LEU A 138 -1.89 -10.27 -9.94
N THR A 139 -3.06 -10.89 -9.93
CA THR A 139 -3.29 -12.24 -10.50
C THR A 139 -3.86 -12.20 -11.92
N GLN A 140 -4.31 -11.04 -12.40
CA GLN A 140 -4.81 -10.87 -13.77
C GLN A 140 -3.65 -10.83 -14.79
N ARG A 141 -3.83 -11.58 -15.89
CA ARG A 141 -2.94 -11.61 -17.06
C ARG A 141 -3.05 -10.34 -17.89
#